data_AF-A0A7S1D976-F1
#
_entry.id   AF-A0A7S1D976-F1
#
_cell.length_a   1.000
_cell.length_b   1.000
_cell.length_c   1.000
_cell.angle_alpha   90.00
_cell.angle_beta   90.00
_cell.angle_gamma   90.00
#
_symmetry.space_group_name_H-M   'P 1'
#
loop_
_entity.id
_entity.type
_entity.pdbx_description
1 polymer ?
#
loop_
_entity_poly.entity_id
_entity_poly.type
_entity_poly.pdbx_seq_one_letter_code
_entity_poly.pdbx_strand_id
1 'polypeptide(L)'
;PSWMLRRCRSCRSTGPRSYRRTFLVVPFTVATAVVVSVGTLPRGAHCYSTTFGGTGRMSFVTERDGKGTITVTPKIEAHQSALVVLSHGLGDSAEGLVDVAERFAQEMPYVKFILPSAPSQPVTMNNGMAMPSWYDITGWDER
;
A
#
# COMPACT_ATOMS: atom_id res chain seq x y z
N PRO A 1 -34.40 -10.87 -30.01
CA PRO A 1 -33.05 -10.47 -30.46
C PRO A 1 -32.12 -10.15 -29.26
N SER A 2 -30.94 -10.72 -29.05
CA SER A 2 -30.17 -11.76 -29.72
C SER A 2 -28.95 -12.05 -28.80
N TRP A 3 -28.66 -13.34 -28.55
CA TRP A 3 -27.36 -13.98 -28.22
C TRP A 3 -26.58 -13.82 -26.88
N MET A 4 -26.47 -14.98 -26.18
CA MET A 4 -25.25 -15.63 -25.62
C MET A 4 -24.50 -14.94 -24.45
N LEU A 5 -24.22 -15.63 -23.34
CA LEU A 5 -23.24 -16.73 -23.30
C LEU A 5 -23.57 -17.86 -22.31
N ARG A 6 -22.98 -19.00 -22.65
CA ARG A 6 -23.29 -20.36 -22.25
C ARG A 6 -22.72 -20.75 -20.88
N ARG A 7 -23.41 -21.72 -20.27
CA ARG A 7 -23.02 -22.58 -19.14
C ARG A 7 -21.55 -23.02 -19.18
N CYS A 8 -20.92 -23.08 -18.01
CA CYS A 8 -20.08 -24.24 -17.70
C CYS A 8 -20.77 -25.12 -16.65
N ARG A 9 -20.71 -26.42 -16.89
CA ARG A 9 -21.52 -27.48 -16.30
C ARG A 9 -20.91 -27.97 -14.98
N SER A 10 -21.81 -28.32 -14.07
CA SER A 10 -21.75 -29.52 -13.22
C SER A 10 -20.54 -29.72 -12.30
N CYS A 11 -20.77 -29.59 -10.99
CA CYS A 11 -20.43 -30.70 -10.10
C CYS A 11 -21.53 -30.85 -9.04
N ARG A 12 -22.26 -31.95 -9.12
CA ARG A 12 -23.26 -32.38 -8.15
C ARG A 12 -22.59 -33.48 -7.31
N SER A 13 -22.44 -33.29 -6.01
CA SER A 13 -22.20 -34.36 -5.02
C SER A 13 -22.71 -33.88 -3.66
N THR A 14 -23.94 -34.20 -3.25
CA THR A 14 -24.32 -35.38 -2.43
C THR A 14 -23.60 -35.47 -1.07
N GLY A 15 -24.33 -35.18 0.01
CA GLY A 15 -24.11 -35.75 1.35
C GLY A 15 -23.75 -34.75 2.47
N PRO A 16 -24.34 -34.87 3.68
CA PRO A 16 -24.03 -34.00 4.82
C PRO A 16 -22.86 -34.61 5.60
N ARG A 17 -21.73 -33.89 5.75
CA ARG A 17 -20.70 -34.27 6.73
C ARG A 17 -20.29 -33.05 7.55
N SER A 18 -20.61 -33.15 8.83
CA SER A 18 -20.23 -32.26 9.92
C SER A 18 -18.73 -31.97 9.87
N TYR A 19 -18.35 -30.72 9.61
CA TYR A 19 -16.97 -30.27 9.63
C TYR A 19 -16.62 -29.85 11.06
N ARG A 20 -15.92 -30.72 11.81
CA ARG A 20 -15.35 -30.34 13.11
C ARG A 20 -14.15 -29.44 12.87
N ARG A 21 -14.33 -28.13 13.08
CA ARG A 21 -13.24 -27.15 13.21
C ARG A 21 -12.52 -27.41 14.52
N THR A 22 -11.29 -27.90 14.47
CA THR A 22 -10.41 -27.95 15.65
C THR A 22 -9.57 -26.68 15.64
N PHE A 23 -9.87 -25.74 16.55
CA PHE A 23 -9.05 -24.56 16.75
C PHE A 23 -7.99 -24.86 17.82
N LEU A 24 -6.72 -24.82 17.44
CA LEU A 24 -5.62 -24.85 18.40
C LEU A 24 -5.29 -23.40 18.76
N VAL A 25 -5.70 -22.95 19.94
CA VAL A 25 -5.37 -21.62 20.46
C VAL A 25 -4.14 -21.78 21.35
N VAL A 26 -2.99 -21.27 20.91
CA VAL A 26 -1.76 -21.24 21.72
C VAL A 26 -1.68 -19.85 22.36
N PRO A 27 -1.69 -19.71 23.71
CA PRO A 27 -1.55 -18.42 24.34
C PRO A 27 -0.06 -18.11 24.52
N PHE A 28 0.45 -17.12 23.78
CA PHE A 28 1.71 -16.46 24.13
C PHE A 28 1.42 -14.97 24.34
N THR A 29 1.81 -14.51 25.52
CA THR A 29 1.63 -13.16 26.06
C THR A 29 2.39 -12.10 25.26
N VAL A 30 1.78 -11.59 24.19
CA VAL A 30 1.79 -10.19 23.74
C VAL A 30 0.59 -10.05 22.79
N ALA A 31 -0.09 -8.90 22.74
CA ALA A 31 -1.39 -8.68 22.09
C ALA A 31 -1.37 -8.74 20.54
N THR A 32 -0.80 -9.79 19.95
CA THR A 32 -0.85 -10.09 18.52
C THR A 32 -1.56 -11.42 18.33
N ALA A 33 -2.83 -11.38 17.94
CA ALA A 33 -3.52 -12.57 17.47
C ALA A 33 -3.05 -12.87 16.04
N VAL A 34 -2.09 -13.78 15.91
CA VAL A 34 -1.74 -14.37 14.60
C VAL A 34 -2.75 -15.49 14.34
N VAL A 35 -3.74 -15.25 13.50
CA VAL A 35 -4.64 -16.30 13.04
C VAL A 35 -4.01 -16.96 11.81
N VAL A 36 -3.36 -18.10 12.01
CA VAL A 36 -2.88 -18.95 10.91
C VAL A 36 -4.03 -19.85 10.45
N SER A 37 -4.62 -19.54 9.30
CA SER A 37 -5.59 -20.44 8.68
C SER A 37 -4.87 -21.44 7.78
N VAL A 38 -4.77 -22.70 8.23
CA VAL A 38 -4.23 -23.80 7.42
C VAL A 38 -5.38 -24.49 6.68
N GLY A 39 -5.45 -24.26 5.37
CA GLY A 39 -6.35 -24.99 4.49
C GLY A 39 -5.57 -26.04 3.68
N THR A 40 -5.98 -27.30 3.73
CA THR A 40 -5.47 -28.36 2.85
C THR A 40 -6.28 -28.39 1.56
N LEU A 41 -5.68 -27.99 0.44
CA LEU A 41 -6.24 -28.19 -0.89
C LEU A 41 -5.95 -29.62 -1.38
N PRO A 42 -6.84 -30.26 -2.17
CA PRO A 42 -6.57 -31.57 -2.76
C PRO A 42 -5.59 -31.39 -3.93
N ARG A 43 -4.29 -31.34 -3.63
CA ARG A 43 -3.09 -31.62 -4.47
C ARG A 43 -1.86 -30.88 -3.93
N GLY A 44 -1.45 -31.19 -2.69
CA GLY A 44 -0.08 -30.97 -2.21
C GLY A 44 0.43 -29.52 -2.10
N ALA A 45 -0.39 -28.50 -2.32
CA ALA A 45 -0.02 -27.10 -2.14
C ALA A 45 -0.61 -26.57 -0.81
N HIS A 46 0.27 -26.16 0.10
CA HIS A 46 -0.09 -25.45 1.33
C HIS A 46 -0.14 -23.95 1.03
N CYS A 47 -1.32 -23.34 1.18
CA CYS A 47 -1.47 -21.89 1.08
C CYS A 47 -1.48 -21.31 2.50
N TYR A 48 -0.48 -20.52 2.82
CA TYR A 48 -0.38 -19.84 4.12
C TYR A 48 -0.93 -18.43 3.93
N SER A 49 -2.01 -18.11 4.63
CA SER A 49 -2.50 -16.72 4.73
C SER A 49 -2.32 -16.27 6.17
N THR A 50 -1.46 -15.27 6.35
CA THR A 50 -1.22 -14.61 7.64
C THR A 50 -1.93 -13.28 7.60
N THR A 51 -3.05 -13.16 8.32
CA THR A 51 -3.71 -11.88 8.53
C THR A 51 -3.21 -11.31 9.85
N PHE A 52 -2.45 -10.21 9.80
CA PHE A 52 -2.06 -9.47 11.00
C PHE A 52 -3.25 -8.64 11.51
N GLY A 53 -3.84 -9.07 12.64
CA GLY A 53 -4.89 -8.33 13.33
C GLY A 53 -4.32 -7.35 14.35
N GLY A 54 -4.01 -6.13 13.92
CA GLY A 54 -3.78 -4.97 14.78
C GLY A 54 -4.96 -4.01 14.69
N THR A 55 -5.66 -3.77 15.80
CA THR A 55 -6.82 -2.87 15.88
C THR A 55 -6.38 -1.41 15.94
N GLY A 56 -5.93 -0.90 14.80
CA GLY A 56 -5.87 0.52 14.47
C GLY A 56 -6.28 0.63 13.01
N ARG A 57 -7.56 0.88 12.73
CA ARG A 57 -8.04 0.98 11.35
C ARG A 57 -7.49 2.27 10.76
N MET A 58 -6.36 2.19 10.06
CA MET A 58 -5.75 3.32 9.33
C MET A 58 -6.84 4.05 8.52
N SER A 59 -6.89 5.37 8.68
CA SER A 59 -7.87 6.27 8.02
C SER A 59 -7.54 6.55 6.56
N PHE A 60 -6.41 6.05 6.07
CA PHE A 60 -5.88 6.28 4.73
C PHE A 60 -5.27 4.98 4.16
N VAL A 61 -4.96 5.02 2.88
CA VAL A 61 -4.30 3.97 2.10
C VAL A 61 -3.07 4.58 1.43
N THR A 62 -1.91 3.94 1.61
CA THR A 62 -0.65 4.35 0.96
C THR A 62 -0.37 3.44 -0.22
N GLU A 63 -0.31 4.01 -1.42
CA GLU A 63 -0.05 3.31 -2.69
C GLU A 63 1.28 3.78 -3.29
N ARG A 64 2.07 2.84 -3.81
CA ARG A 64 3.35 3.10 -4.49
C ARG A 64 3.20 2.68 -5.95
N ASP A 65 3.38 3.59 -6.88
CA ASP A 65 3.10 3.37 -8.31
C ASP A 65 4.22 2.61 -9.08
N GLY A 66 5.37 2.40 -8.44
CA GLY A 66 6.57 1.82 -9.05
C GLY A 66 7.28 2.72 -10.07
N LYS A 67 6.74 3.90 -10.36
CA LYS A 67 7.31 4.95 -11.23
C LYS A 67 7.96 6.08 -10.43
N GLY A 68 7.92 6.00 -9.11
CA GLY A 68 8.53 6.96 -8.19
C GLY A 68 7.54 7.88 -7.48
N THR A 69 6.23 7.71 -7.69
CA THR A 69 5.20 8.47 -6.98
C THR A 69 4.55 7.62 -5.91
N ILE A 70 4.44 8.19 -4.71
CA ILE A 70 3.70 7.60 -3.60
C ILE A 70 2.47 8.44 -3.36
N THR A 71 1.32 7.79 -3.20
CA THR A 71 0.05 8.46 -2.97
C THR A 71 -0.54 7.98 -1.67
N VAL A 72 -0.88 8.90 -0.78
CA VAL A 72 -1.63 8.63 0.45
C VAL A 72 -3.04 9.15 0.26
N THR A 73 -3.98 8.23 0.06
CA THR A 73 -5.38 8.53 -0.24
C THR A 73 -6.24 8.32 1.00
N PRO A 74 -7.18 9.22 1.31
CA PRO A 74 -8.14 8.99 2.38
C PRO A 74 -9.01 7.78 2.08
N LYS A 75 -9.37 7.00 3.10
CA LYS A 75 -10.14 5.75 2.91
C LYS A 75 -11.51 5.96 2.27
N ILE A 76 -12.09 7.14 2.46
CA ILE A 76 -13.36 7.54 1.86
C ILE A 76 -13.08 8.69 0.90
N GLU A 77 -12.82 8.37 -0.37
CA GLU A 77 -12.52 9.36 -1.40
C GLU A 77 -13.62 10.40 -1.58
N ALA A 78 -14.89 10.05 -1.33
CA ALA A 78 -16.03 10.97 -1.41
C ALA A 78 -15.93 12.15 -0.43
N HIS A 79 -15.13 12.06 0.64
CA HIS A 79 -14.90 13.14 1.60
C HIS A 79 -13.57 13.88 1.37
N GLN A 80 -12.86 13.58 0.29
CA GLN A 80 -11.63 14.29 -0.06
C GLN A 80 -11.97 15.74 -0.45
N SER A 81 -11.45 16.71 0.31
CA SER A 81 -11.67 18.14 0.10
C SER A 81 -10.41 18.89 -0.32
N ALA A 82 -9.23 18.31 -0.10
CA ALA A 82 -7.96 18.94 -0.41
C ALA A 82 -6.92 17.94 -0.95
N LEU A 83 -5.93 18.49 -1.64
CA LEU A 83 -4.79 17.77 -2.20
C LEU A 83 -3.52 18.52 -1.83
N VAL A 84 -2.53 17.79 -1.31
CA VAL A 84 -1.21 18.31 -0.98
C VAL A 84 -0.17 17.53 -1.77
N VAL A 85 0.71 18.25 -2.46
CA VAL A 85 1.86 17.66 -3.16
C VAL A 85 3.10 17.96 -2.34
N LEU A 86 3.81 16.93 -1.89
CA LEU A 86 5.01 17.05 -1.09
C LEU A 86 6.23 16.64 -1.92
N SER A 87 7.06 17.61 -2.25
CA SER A 87 8.32 17.39 -2.97
C SER A 87 9.47 17.27 -1.98
N HIS A 88 10.28 16.22 -2.14
CA HIS A 88 11.49 16.02 -1.36
C HIS A 88 12.62 16.98 -1.77
N GLY A 89 13.64 17.08 -0.91
CA GLY A 89 14.84 17.89 -1.17
C GLY A 89 15.82 17.25 -2.16
N LEU A 90 16.89 17.97 -2.52
CA LEU A 90 17.95 17.46 -3.39
C LEU A 90 18.54 16.15 -2.85
N GLY A 91 18.62 15.13 -3.70
CA GLY A 91 19.23 13.84 -3.37
C GLY A 91 18.34 12.85 -2.61
N ASP A 92 17.15 13.26 -2.21
CA ASP A 92 16.20 12.42 -1.50
C ASP A 92 15.20 11.73 -2.47
N SER A 93 14.17 11.08 -1.93
CA SER A 93 13.10 10.40 -2.69
C SER A 93 11.74 10.61 -2.03
N ALA A 94 10.66 10.24 -2.71
CA ALA A 94 9.33 10.26 -2.12
C ALA A 94 9.21 9.41 -0.85
N GLU A 95 10.02 8.34 -0.72
CA GLU A 95 9.99 7.43 0.43
C GLU A 95 10.39 8.14 1.74
N GLY A 96 11.32 9.11 1.68
CA GLY A 96 11.76 9.89 2.85
C GLY A 96 10.67 10.76 3.47
N LEU A 97 9.57 11.00 2.76
CA LEU A 97 8.45 11.83 3.20
C LEU A 97 7.19 11.03 3.56
N VAL A 98 7.19 9.70 3.37
CA VAL A 98 5.99 8.87 3.60
C VAL A 98 5.53 8.97 5.04
N ASP A 99 6.42 8.81 6.01
CA ASP A 99 6.06 8.87 7.44
C ASP A 99 5.41 10.21 7.82
N VAL A 100 5.86 11.30 7.20
CA VAL A 100 5.31 12.64 7.40
C VAL A 100 3.90 12.74 6.80
N ALA A 101 3.72 12.27 5.56
CA ALA A 101 2.41 12.26 4.91
C ALA A 101 1.40 11.37 5.64
N GLU A 102 1.84 10.21 6.14
CA GLU A 102 0.98 9.29 6.90
C GLU A 102 0.54 9.91 8.24
N ARG A 103 1.44 10.59 8.96
CA ARG A 103 1.06 11.35 10.16
C ARG A 103 0.02 12.43 9.86
N PHE A 104 0.24 13.20 8.80
CA PHE A 104 -0.73 14.22 8.39
C PHE A 104 -2.06 13.62 7.90
N ALA A 105 -2.05 12.45 7.27
CA ALA A 105 -3.26 11.76 6.86
C ALA A 105 -4.06 11.16 8.04
N GLN A 106 -3.41 10.91 9.18
CA GLN A 106 -4.10 10.57 10.44
C GLN A 106 -4.87 11.77 11.00
N GLU A 107 -4.24 12.94 11.02
CA GLU A 107 -4.83 14.17 11.56
C GLU A 107 -5.85 14.81 10.60
N MET A 108 -5.63 14.67 9.29
CA MET A 108 -6.44 15.27 8.23
C MET A 108 -6.99 14.20 7.28
N PRO A 109 -8.04 13.45 7.68
CA PRO A 109 -8.58 12.31 6.92
C PRO A 109 -9.33 12.70 5.63
N TYR A 110 -9.38 13.98 5.28
CA TYR A 110 -10.01 14.54 4.08
C TYR A 110 -8.99 15.05 3.06
N VAL A 111 -7.69 14.90 3.34
CA VAL A 111 -6.59 15.36 2.47
C VAL A 111 -5.97 14.16 1.76
N LYS A 112 -5.77 14.28 0.46
CA LYS A 112 -4.93 13.37 -0.32
C LYS A 112 -3.52 13.93 -0.40
N PHE A 113 -2.51 13.10 -0.17
CA PHE A 113 -1.11 13.48 -0.33
C PHE A 113 -0.51 12.77 -1.55
N ILE A 114 0.20 13.51 -2.38
CA ILE A 114 0.97 12.98 -3.52
C ILE A 114 2.43 13.34 -3.28
N LEU A 115 3.29 12.33 -3.31
CA LEU A 115 4.72 12.45 -3.07
C LEU A 115 5.45 11.96 -4.33
N PRO A 116 5.76 12.86 -5.28
CA PRO A 116 6.54 12.50 -6.44
C PRO A 116 8.04 12.40 -6.09
N SER A 117 8.74 11.45 -6.72
CA SER A 117 10.20 11.42 -6.72
C SER A 117 10.74 12.16 -7.94
N ALA A 118 11.79 12.94 -7.73
CA ALA A 118 12.49 13.64 -8.78
C ALA A 118 13.26 12.65 -9.68
N PRO A 119 13.41 12.94 -10.99
CA PRO A 119 14.26 12.15 -11.86
C PRO A 119 15.73 12.29 -11.45
N SER A 120 16.53 11.25 -11.74
CA SER A 120 17.98 11.33 -11.60
C SER A 120 18.56 12.13 -12.76
N GLN A 121 19.19 13.26 -12.45
CA GLN A 121 19.82 14.15 -13.43
C GLN A 121 21.12 14.74 -12.88
N PRO A 122 22.08 15.15 -13.74
CA PRO A 122 23.31 15.78 -13.30
C PRO A 122 23.02 17.14 -12.67
N VAL A 123 23.72 17.45 -11.57
CA VAL A 123 23.58 18.73 -10.85
C VAL A 123 24.90 19.50 -10.93
N THR A 124 24.88 20.66 -11.58
CA THR A 124 26.05 21.52 -11.82
C THR A 124 26.77 21.89 -10.53
N MET A 125 26.03 22.29 -9.50
CA MET A 125 26.59 22.61 -8.18
C MET A 125 27.24 21.40 -7.49
N ASN A 126 26.86 20.18 -7.84
CA ASN A 126 27.45 18.95 -7.33
C ASN A 126 28.44 18.33 -8.32
N ASN A 127 29.23 19.17 -9.02
CA ASN A 127 30.20 18.78 -10.04
C ASN A 127 29.64 17.88 -11.15
N GLY A 128 28.36 18.05 -11.50
CA GLY A 128 27.67 17.24 -12.52
C GLY A 128 27.34 15.82 -12.08
N MET A 129 27.48 15.48 -10.79
CA MET A 129 27.07 14.16 -10.30
C MET A 129 25.56 13.96 -10.44
N ALA A 130 25.16 12.79 -10.94
CA ALA A 130 23.75 12.45 -11.13
C ALA A 130 23.11 12.04 -9.80
N MET A 131 22.04 12.74 -9.42
CA MET A 131 21.25 12.43 -8.24
C MET A 131 19.79 12.88 -8.45
N PRO A 132 18.83 12.44 -7.62
CA PRO A 132 17.46 12.94 -7.67
C PRO A 132 17.44 14.46 -7.51
N SER A 133 17.02 15.17 -8.56
CA SER A 133 16.89 16.62 -8.55
C SER A 133 15.69 17.05 -9.38
N TRP A 134 15.01 18.12 -8.97
CA TRP A 134 13.87 18.68 -9.71
C TRP A 134 14.31 19.54 -10.89
N TYR A 135 15.45 20.21 -10.75
CA TYR A 135 16.06 21.09 -11.74
C TYR A 135 17.57 21.13 -11.51
N ASP A 136 18.31 21.62 -12.48
CA ASP A 136 19.76 21.80 -12.33
C ASP A 136 20.04 23.03 -11.44
N ILE A 137 20.83 22.84 -10.39
CA ILE A 137 21.23 23.90 -9.46
C ILE A 137 22.61 24.39 -9.89
N THR A 138 22.70 25.64 -10.33
CA THR A 138 23.94 26.23 -10.87
C THR A 138 24.67 27.13 -9.88
N GLY A 139 24.02 27.54 -8.79
CA GLY A 139 24.60 28.37 -7.73
C GLY A 139 23.54 28.89 -6.77
N TRP A 140 23.99 29.50 -5.69
CA TRP A 140 23.14 30.26 -4.77
C TRP A 140 23.12 31.70 -5.27
N ASP A 141 22.13 32.05 -6.09
CA ASP A 141 21.95 33.45 -6.47
C ASP A 141 21.44 34.20 -5.23
N GLU A 142 22.21 35.19 -4.75
CA GLU A 142 21.80 36.11 -3.69
C GLU A 142 20.73 37.05 -4.25
N ARG A 143 19.48 36.60 -4.31
CA ARG A 143 18.35 37.41 -4.73
C ARG A 143 17.71 38.16 -3.57
#